data_AF-A0A498IT32-F1
#
_entry.id   AF-A0A498IT32-F1
#
_cell.length_a   1.000
_cell.length_b   1.000
_cell.length_c   1.000
_cell.angle_alpha   90.00
_cell.angle_beta   90.00
_cell.angle_gamma   90.00
#
_symmetry.space_group_name_H-M   'P 1'
#
loop_
_entity.id
_entity.type
_entity.pdbx_description
1 polymer ?
#
loop_
_entity_poly.entity_id
_entity_poly.type
_entity_poly.pdbx_seq_one_letter_code
_entity_poly.pdbx_strand_id
1 'polypeptide(L)'
;MDLPRFVIEASEAESMEAVQPHTQIAPQATDQTLKTFIFRIDRHSKPSIFPTHYHWYTFEFADLPQILHVYDTVFHGFSVSLTPDQVSAISDHHSDRRRSLHTTRSPQFLGLRNQRGLWSESNYGSDVIVRVFDTGVWPERRSFTDKNLGPILRRWKGVCRT
;
A
#
# COMPACT_ATOMS: atom_id res chain seq x y z
N MET A 1 24.63 2.30 -23.60
CA MET A 1 23.22 1.87 -23.51
C MET A 1 22.53 2.94 -22.71
N ASP A 2 21.80 3.81 -23.41
CA ASP A 2 21.15 4.97 -22.82
C ASP A 2 20.01 4.52 -21.89
N LEU A 3 20.07 4.95 -20.63
CA LEU A 3 18.93 4.90 -19.73
C LEU A 3 17.91 5.94 -20.22
N PRO A 4 16.60 5.64 -20.27
CA PRO A 4 15.60 6.68 -20.40
C PRO A 4 15.66 7.53 -19.12
N ARG A 5 16.35 8.67 -19.22
CA ARG A 5 16.32 9.72 -18.21
C ARG A 5 14.89 10.27 -18.21
N PHE A 6 14.09 9.97 -17.20
CA PHE A 6 12.90 10.77 -16.95
C PHE A 6 13.39 12.14 -16.49
N VAL A 7 13.56 13.05 -17.45
CA VAL A 7 13.90 14.44 -17.18
C VAL A 7 12.66 15.07 -16.56
N ILE A 8 12.69 15.33 -15.26
CA ILE A 8 11.81 16.33 -14.67
C ILE A 8 12.42 17.67 -15.06
N GLU A 9 11.99 18.23 -16.20
CA GLU A 9 12.28 19.62 -16.52
C GLU A 9 11.53 20.49 -15.51
N ALA A 10 12.25 20.99 -14.52
CA ALA A 10 11.83 22.20 -13.82
C ALA A 10 12.05 23.35 -14.81
N SER A 11 10.98 23.80 -15.46
CA SER A 11 11.04 25.01 -16.29
C SER A 11 11.18 26.24 -15.38
N GLU A 12 12.36 26.85 -15.37
CA GLU A 12 12.53 28.22 -14.87
C GLU A 12 11.88 29.22 -15.83
N ALA A 13 11.24 30.22 -15.24
CA ALA A 13 10.50 31.26 -15.91
C ALA A 13 11.41 32.43 -16.32
N GLU A 14 11.23 32.96 -17.52
CA GLU A 14 11.54 34.36 -17.84
C GLU A 14 10.59 34.92 -18.91
N SER A 15 10.62 36.24 -19.09
CA SER A 15 9.45 37.14 -19.10
C SER A 15 9.12 37.80 -20.45
N MET A 16 7.96 38.52 -20.46
CA MET A 16 7.48 39.60 -21.37
C MET A 16 6.73 39.18 -22.66
N GLU A 17 5.58 39.74 -23.07
CA GLU A 17 4.65 40.75 -22.54
C GLU A 17 3.36 40.77 -23.41
N ALA A 18 2.17 40.96 -22.82
CA ALA A 18 1.08 41.83 -23.33
C ALA A 18 -0.16 41.77 -22.40
N VAL A 19 -0.61 42.95 -21.98
CA VAL A 19 -1.62 43.21 -20.94
C VAL A 19 -3.07 43.02 -21.44
N GLN A 20 -3.93 42.40 -20.62
CA GLN A 20 -5.38 42.71 -20.55
C GLN A 20 -5.86 42.73 -19.08
N PRO A 21 -6.79 43.63 -18.70
CA PRO A 21 -7.02 43.98 -17.29
C PRO A 21 -8.14 43.16 -16.61
N HIS A 22 -7.90 42.88 -15.33
CA HIS A 22 -8.86 42.46 -14.29
C HIS A 22 -9.53 41.07 -14.41
N THR A 23 -8.77 40.04 -14.07
CA THR A 23 -9.27 38.99 -13.16
C THR A 23 -8.15 38.71 -12.16
N GLN A 24 -8.40 38.94 -10.87
CA GLN A 24 -7.47 38.58 -9.80
C GLN A 24 -7.35 37.05 -9.75
N ILE A 25 -6.32 36.50 -10.38
CA ILE A 25 -5.87 35.14 -10.08
C ILE A 25 -5.15 35.24 -8.74
N ALA A 26 -5.83 34.88 -7.65
CA ALA A 26 -5.17 34.66 -6.38
C ALA A 26 -4.08 33.58 -6.59
N PRO A 27 -2.86 33.74 -6.06
CA PRO A 27 -1.90 32.65 -6.06
C PRO A 27 -2.55 31.46 -5.35
N GLN A 28 -2.73 30.36 -6.09
CA GLN A 28 -3.29 29.14 -5.56
C GLN A 28 -2.32 28.66 -4.48
N ALA A 29 -2.73 28.76 -3.21
CA ALA A 29 -1.90 28.33 -2.09
C ALA A 29 -1.57 26.85 -2.28
N THR A 30 -0.31 26.56 -2.59
CA THR A 30 0.19 25.21 -2.79
C THR A 30 0.12 24.44 -1.47
N ASP A 31 -0.49 23.26 -1.46
CA ASP A 31 -0.52 22.38 -0.30
C ASP A 31 0.87 21.77 -0.09
N GLN A 32 1.65 22.34 0.82
CA GLN A 32 2.99 21.86 1.15
C GLN A 32 2.99 20.75 2.22
N THR A 33 1.81 20.19 2.55
CA THR A 33 1.71 19.12 3.54
C THR A 33 2.22 17.81 2.93
N LEU A 34 3.24 17.23 3.55
CA LEU A 34 3.72 15.91 3.18
C LEU A 34 2.63 14.85 3.39
N LYS A 35 2.41 14.05 2.36
CA LYS A 35 1.50 12.91 2.35
C LYS A 35 2.28 11.68 1.89
N THR A 36 1.87 10.51 2.38
CA THR A 36 2.46 9.25 1.91
C THR A 36 1.82 8.83 0.60
N PHE A 37 2.67 8.49 -0.37
CA PHE A 37 2.26 7.94 -1.66
C PHE A 37 2.91 6.58 -1.87
N ILE A 38 2.20 5.70 -2.55
CA ILE A 38 2.66 4.37 -2.96
C ILE A 38 2.77 4.38 -4.47
N PHE A 39 3.97 4.16 -4.99
CA PHE A 39 4.26 4.05 -6.41
C PHE A 39 4.34 2.58 -6.79
N ARG A 40 3.62 2.20 -7.84
CA ARG A 40 3.72 0.88 -8.44
C ARG A 40 4.64 0.96 -9.64
N ILE A 41 5.52 -0.02 -9.77
CA ILE A 41 6.52 -0.05 -10.83
C ILE A 41 6.44 -1.41 -11.52
N ASP A 42 6.57 -1.39 -12.85
CA ASP A 42 6.71 -2.62 -13.60
C ASP A 42 8.02 -3.32 -13.22
N ARG A 43 7.89 -4.58 -12.78
CA ARG A 43 9.01 -5.42 -12.36
C ARG A 43 10.05 -5.62 -13.46
N HIS A 44 9.63 -5.52 -14.72
CA HIS A 44 10.50 -5.73 -15.88
C HIS A 44 11.34 -4.49 -16.22
N SER A 45 10.99 -3.34 -15.66
CA SER A 45 11.69 -2.08 -15.92
C SER A 45 12.99 -1.95 -15.13
N LYS A 46 13.26 -2.83 -14.15
CA LYS A 46 14.50 -2.75 -13.35
C LYS A 46 15.73 -2.98 -14.22
N PRO A 47 16.63 -1.99 -14.37
CA PRO A 47 17.87 -2.18 -15.10
C PRO A 47 18.73 -3.28 -14.48
N SER A 48 19.45 -4.03 -15.33
CA SER A 48 20.33 -5.13 -14.90
C SER A 48 21.53 -4.67 -14.09
N ILE A 49 21.96 -3.40 -14.25
CA ILE A 49 23.05 -2.78 -13.48
C ILE A 49 22.74 -2.71 -11.98
N PHE A 50 21.46 -2.69 -11.59
CA PHE A 50 21.07 -2.66 -10.18
C PHE A 50 20.85 -4.07 -9.65
N PRO A 51 21.48 -4.44 -8.52
CA PRO A 51 21.34 -5.78 -7.94
C PRO A 51 19.93 -6.03 -7.39
N THR A 52 19.27 -5.01 -6.84
CA THR A 52 17.90 -5.12 -6.32
C THR A 52 17.07 -3.89 -6.70
N HIS A 53 15.74 -3.99 -6.61
CA HIS A 53 14.83 -2.85 -6.80
C HIS A 53 15.10 -1.73 -5.79
N TYR A 54 15.49 -2.07 -4.56
CA TYR A 54 15.89 -1.08 -3.56
C TYR A 54 17.04 -0.20 -4.06
N HIS A 55 18.13 -0.79 -4.56
CA HIS A 55 19.28 -0.03 -5.07
C HIS A 55 18.91 0.83 -6.28
N TRP A 56 18.04 0.31 -7.15
CA TRP A 56 17.53 1.08 -8.28
C TRP A 56 16.74 2.30 -7.80
N TYR A 57 15.77 2.11 -6.90
CA TYR A 57 14.91 3.20 -6.44
C TYR A 57 15.69 4.24 -5.62
N THR A 58 16.57 3.82 -4.71
CA THR A 58 17.37 4.77 -3.93
C THR A 58 18.37 5.54 -4.78
N PHE A 59 18.79 5.00 -5.93
CA PHE A 59 19.63 5.71 -6.88
C PHE A 59 18.82 6.69 -7.75
N GLU A 60 17.76 6.20 -8.40
CA GLU A 60 16.92 7.00 -9.30
C GLU A 60 16.22 8.15 -8.56
N PHE A 61 15.86 7.93 -7.30
CA PHE A 61 15.12 8.85 -6.47
C PHE A 61 15.93 9.35 -5.27
N ALA A 62 17.25 9.43 -5.40
CA ALA A 62 18.14 9.92 -4.33
C ALA A 62 17.76 11.33 -3.83
N ASP A 63 17.16 12.14 -4.72
CA ASP A 63 16.69 13.49 -4.43
C ASP A 63 15.28 13.53 -3.82
N LEU A 64 14.54 12.41 -3.83
CA LEU A 64 13.26 12.34 -3.13
C LEU A 64 13.49 12.22 -1.62
N PRO A 65 12.60 12.79 -0.79
CA PRO A 65 12.55 12.49 0.63
C PRO A 65 12.47 10.98 0.90
N GLN A 66 12.98 10.58 2.06
CA GLN A 66 13.22 9.20 2.50
C GLN A 66 12.16 8.18 2.02
N ILE A 67 12.59 7.18 1.23
CA ILE A 67 11.80 5.97 0.96
C ILE A 67 11.41 5.34 2.30
N LEU A 68 10.11 5.18 2.53
CA LEU A 68 9.56 4.61 3.76
C LEU A 68 9.57 3.09 3.72
N HIS A 69 9.24 2.51 2.56
CA HIS A 69 9.19 1.07 2.37
C HIS A 69 9.35 0.69 0.89
N VAL A 70 9.91 -0.49 0.64
CA VAL A 70 10.00 -1.09 -0.71
C VAL A 70 9.16 -2.36 -0.74
N TYR A 71 8.28 -2.45 -1.74
CA TYR A 71 7.45 -3.61 -2.00
C TYR A 71 8.11 -4.45 -3.09
N ASP A 72 8.36 -5.73 -2.83
CA ASP A 72 9.03 -6.65 -3.76
C ASP A 72 8.43 -8.06 -3.82
N THR A 73 7.37 -8.32 -3.05
CA THR A 73 6.79 -9.66 -2.88
C THR A 73 5.49 -9.82 -3.66
N VAL A 74 4.47 -9.00 -3.38
CA VAL A 74 3.14 -9.08 -4.03
C VAL A 74 3.08 -8.21 -5.28
N PHE A 75 3.74 -7.06 -5.23
CA PHE A 75 3.95 -6.15 -6.35
C PHE A 75 5.30 -5.46 -6.15
N HIS A 76 5.79 -4.82 -7.21
CA HIS A 76 7.04 -4.05 -7.18
C HIS A 76 6.72 -2.56 -7.09
N GLY A 77 7.41 -1.86 -6.20
CA GLY A 77 7.17 -0.45 -5.95
C GLY A 77 7.77 0.04 -4.64
N PHE A 78 7.44 1.27 -4.25
CA PHE A 78 7.89 1.83 -2.97
C PHE A 78 6.88 2.86 -2.44
N SER A 79 7.00 3.18 -1.15
CA SER A 79 6.27 4.28 -0.53
C SER A 79 7.21 5.40 -0.08
N VAL A 80 6.75 6.63 -0.21
CA VAL A 80 7.52 7.85 0.08
C VAL A 80 6.60 8.98 0.55
N SER A 81 7.12 9.88 1.37
CA SER A 81 6.41 11.09 1.82
C SER A 81 6.72 12.27 0.90
N LEU A 82 5.74 12.76 0.15
CA LEU A 82 5.91 13.88 -0.80
C LEU A 82 4.82 14.93 -0.63
N THR A 83 5.04 16.13 -1.15
CA THR A 83 3.94 17.10 -1.33
C THR A 83 3.11 16.71 -2.57
N PRO A 84 1.80 17.05 -2.63
CA PRO A 84 0.98 16.86 -3.82
C PRO A 84 1.60 17.41 -5.11
N ASP A 85 2.29 18.55 -5.02
CA ASP A 85 2.93 19.18 -6.18
C ASP A 85 4.08 18.32 -6.73
N GLN A 86 4.91 17.75 -5.85
CA GLN A 86 6.01 16.85 -6.23
C GLN A 86 5.52 15.57 -6.91
N VAL A 87 4.30 15.12 -6.59
CA VAL A 87 3.72 13.87 -7.11
C VAL A 87 3.01 14.09 -8.44
N SER A 88 2.59 15.31 -8.75
CA SER A 88 1.85 15.65 -9.98
C SER A 88 2.58 15.24 -11.27
N ALA A 89 3.91 15.19 -11.23
CA ALA A 89 4.76 14.75 -12.34
C ALA A 89 4.77 13.23 -12.58
N ILE A 90 4.19 12.43 -11.68
CA ILE A 90 4.28 10.96 -11.71
C ILE A 90 2.89 10.35 -11.86
N SER A 91 2.63 9.74 -13.03
CA SER A 91 1.29 9.32 -13.45
C SER A 91 0.74 8.05 -12.76
N ASP A 92 1.57 7.24 -12.09
CA ASP A 92 1.14 5.97 -11.48
C ASP A 92 1.43 5.92 -9.97
N HIS A 93 0.61 6.62 -9.20
CA HIS A 93 0.71 6.71 -7.76
C HIS A 93 -0.65 6.51 -7.08
N HIS A 94 -0.60 6.06 -5.82
CA HIS A 94 -1.76 5.97 -4.95
C HIS A 94 -1.47 6.71 -3.64
N SER A 95 -2.35 7.62 -3.24
CA SER A 95 -2.27 8.21 -1.90
C SER A 95 -2.53 7.13 -0.85
N ASP A 96 -1.69 7.07 0.17
CA ASP A 96 -1.97 6.23 1.33
C ASP A 96 -3.25 6.70 2.02
N ARG A 97 -4.04 5.73 2.50
CA ARG A 97 -5.33 5.99 3.14
C ARG A 97 -5.48 5.09 4.34
N ARG A 98 -5.54 5.73 5.51
CA ARG A 98 -5.91 5.04 6.75
C ARG A 98 -7.31 4.44 6.60
N ARG A 99 -7.43 3.16 6.92
CA ARG A 99 -8.71 2.44 6.99
C ARG A 99 -9.21 2.43 8.43
N SER A 100 -10.53 2.52 8.60
CA SER A 100 -11.20 2.34 9.88
C SER A 100 -11.81 0.95 9.99
N LEU A 101 -12.00 0.49 11.22
CA LEU A 101 -12.75 -0.73 11.52
C LEU A 101 -14.21 -0.57 11.08
N HIS A 102 -14.68 -1.47 10.24
CA HIS A 102 -16.07 -1.44 9.74
C HIS A 102 -17.03 -2.22 10.63
N THR A 103 -16.55 -3.27 11.31
CA THR A 103 -17.36 -4.12 12.17
C THR A 103 -16.50 -4.86 13.18
N THR A 104 -17.06 -5.14 14.36
CA THR A 104 -16.52 -6.08 15.35
C THR A 104 -17.32 -7.40 15.37
N ARG A 105 -18.31 -7.53 14.48
CA ARG A 105 -19.26 -8.64 14.39
C ARG A 105 -19.21 -9.28 13.00
N SER A 106 -18.03 -9.76 12.60
CA SER A 106 -17.76 -10.28 11.26
C SER A 106 -18.71 -11.41 10.81
N PRO A 107 -19.07 -12.41 11.65
CA PRO A 107 -20.01 -13.44 11.23
C PRO A 107 -21.38 -12.87 10.83
N GLN A 108 -21.92 -11.94 11.63
CA GLN A 108 -23.21 -11.30 11.32
C GLN A 108 -23.11 -10.37 10.12
N PHE A 109 -22.02 -9.62 10.00
CA PHE A 109 -21.75 -8.74 8.86
C PHE A 109 -21.71 -9.52 7.53
N LEU A 110 -21.15 -10.73 7.53
CA LEU A 110 -21.09 -11.63 6.39
C LEU A 110 -22.36 -12.50 6.23
N GLY A 111 -23.37 -12.32 7.09
CA GLY A 111 -24.61 -13.11 7.05
C GLY A 111 -24.44 -14.59 7.41
N LEU A 112 -23.33 -14.96 8.07
CA LEU A 112 -23.04 -16.34 8.44
C LEU A 112 -23.91 -16.76 9.64
N ARG A 113 -24.80 -17.74 9.40
CA ARG A 113 -25.75 -18.26 10.40
C ARG A 113 -25.36 -19.67 10.83
N ASN A 114 -25.47 -19.96 12.12
CA ASN A 114 -25.17 -21.30 12.63
C ASN A 114 -26.14 -22.34 12.04
N GLN A 115 -25.62 -23.55 11.81
CA GLN A 115 -26.37 -24.75 11.40
C GLN A 115 -27.08 -24.70 10.04
N ARG A 116 -26.93 -23.61 9.27
CA ARG A 116 -27.47 -23.48 7.90
C ARG A 116 -26.55 -22.60 7.03
N GLY A 117 -26.57 -22.83 5.72
CA GLY A 117 -25.84 -22.03 4.74
C GLY A 117 -24.33 -22.28 4.77
N LEU A 118 -23.54 -21.24 4.53
CA LEU A 118 -22.09 -21.35 4.31
C LEU A 118 -21.33 -22.09 5.41
N TRP A 119 -21.73 -21.99 6.68
CA TRP A 119 -21.08 -22.72 7.76
C TRP A 119 -21.24 -24.24 7.62
N SER A 120 -22.46 -24.73 7.35
CA SER A 120 -22.68 -26.17 7.15
C SER A 120 -22.06 -26.67 5.84
N GLU A 121 -22.13 -25.88 4.77
CA GLU A 121 -21.60 -26.24 3.44
C GLU A 121 -20.08 -26.29 3.40
N SER A 122 -19.40 -25.50 4.23
CA SER A 122 -17.92 -25.44 4.32
C SER A 122 -17.33 -26.38 5.39
N ASN A 123 -18.10 -27.33 5.92
CA ASN A 123 -17.70 -28.15 7.07
C ASN A 123 -17.19 -27.28 8.24
N TYR A 124 -17.91 -26.19 8.52
CA TYR A 124 -17.58 -25.19 9.54
C TYR A 124 -16.18 -24.57 9.42
N GLY A 125 -15.63 -24.50 8.20
CA GLY A 125 -14.28 -24.00 7.96
C GLY A 125 -13.17 -24.94 8.42
N SER A 126 -13.46 -26.22 8.60
CA SER A 126 -12.45 -27.24 8.90
C SER A 126 -11.37 -27.29 7.82
N ASP A 127 -10.12 -27.51 8.23
CA ASP A 127 -8.95 -27.56 7.37
C ASP A 127 -8.75 -26.32 6.49
N VAL A 128 -9.13 -25.12 6.96
CA VAL A 128 -8.87 -23.83 6.29
C VAL A 128 -7.94 -22.95 7.13
N ILE A 129 -7.06 -22.20 6.47
CA ILE A 129 -6.19 -21.20 7.11
C ILE A 129 -6.78 -19.83 6.82
N VAL A 130 -7.24 -19.13 7.86
CA VAL A 130 -7.80 -17.78 7.75
C VAL A 130 -6.80 -16.78 8.34
N ARG A 131 -6.39 -15.78 7.55
CA ARG A 131 -5.60 -14.65 8.04
C ARG A 131 -6.53 -13.48 8.33
N VAL A 132 -6.46 -12.93 9.53
CA VAL A 132 -7.24 -11.77 9.97
C VAL A 132 -6.28 -10.60 10.20
N PHE A 133 -6.57 -9.45 9.61
CA PHE A 133 -5.88 -8.19 9.85
C PHE A 133 -6.80 -7.31 10.73
N ASP A 134 -6.47 -7.21 12.01
CA ASP A 134 -7.22 -6.46 13.02
C ASP A 134 -6.22 -5.77 13.97
N THR A 135 -6.76 -4.99 14.89
CA THR A 135 -6.08 -4.30 15.99
C THR A 135 -5.52 -5.24 17.06
N GLY A 136 -5.91 -6.51 17.05
CA GLY A 136 -5.36 -7.53 17.94
C GLY A 136 -6.32 -8.70 18.13
N VAL A 137 -5.84 -9.71 18.85
CA VAL A 137 -6.64 -10.83 19.35
C VAL A 137 -6.32 -11.04 20.83
N TRP A 138 -7.23 -11.67 21.57
CA TRP A 138 -7.02 -12.11 22.95
C TRP A 138 -6.96 -13.64 22.98
N PRO A 139 -5.77 -14.24 22.81
CA PRO A 139 -5.61 -15.69 22.71
C PRO A 139 -6.13 -16.44 23.94
N GLU A 140 -6.20 -15.78 25.10
CA GLU A 140 -6.65 -16.36 26.37
C GLU A 140 -8.17 -16.56 26.44
N ARG A 141 -8.93 -15.99 25.49
CA ARG A 141 -10.38 -16.18 25.43
C ARG A 141 -10.70 -17.62 25.05
N ARG A 142 -11.73 -18.20 25.69
CA ARG A 142 -12.21 -19.57 25.38
C ARG A 142 -12.57 -19.80 23.91
N SER A 143 -12.87 -18.75 23.14
CA SER A 143 -13.13 -18.85 21.70
C SER A 143 -11.91 -19.26 20.86
N PHE A 144 -10.70 -19.12 21.40
CA PHE A 144 -9.44 -19.52 20.77
C PHE A 144 -8.86 -20.80 21.39
N THR A 145 -9.67 -21.62 22.06
CA THR A 145 -9.21 -22.92 22.55
C THR A 145 -9.05 -23.90 21.39
N ASP A 146 -7.91 -24.57 21.32
CA ASP A 146 -7.65 -25.65 20.35
C ASP A 146 -8.35 -26.96 20.71
N LYS A 147 -9.19 -26.97 21.76
CA LYS A 147 -9.90 -28.18 22.20
C LYS A 147 -10.82 -28.68 21.07
N ASN A 148 -10.64 -29.95 20.70
CA ASN A 148 -11.34 -30.63 19.60
C ASN A 148 -10.92 -30.17 18.19
N LEU A 149 -9.85 -29.38 18.04
CA LEU A 149 -9.22 -29.17 16.74
C LEU A 149 -8.26 -30.33 16.42
N GLY A 150 -8.14 -30.64 15.13
CA GLY A 150 -7.17 -31.61 14.63
C GLY A 150 -5.73 -31.09 14.70
N PRO A 151 -4.75 -31.88 14.25
CA PRO A 151 -3.37 -31.43 14.16
C PRO A 151 -3.24 -30.21 13.23
N ILE A 152 -2.22 -29.38 13.47
CA ILE A 152 -1.87 -28.27 12.58
C ILE A 152 -1.69 -28.79 11.15
N LEU A 153 -2.32 -28.12 10.19
CA LEU A 153 -2.25 -28.50 8.78
C LEU A 153 -0.79 -28.55 8.30
N ARG A 154 -0.41 -29.64 7.63
CA ARG A 154 0.95 -29.84 7.09
C ARG A 154 1.43 -28.72 6.15
N ARG A 155 0.49 -27.98 5.54
CA ARG A 155 0.77 -26.85 4.64
C ARG A 155 0.96 -25.51 5.36
N TRP A 156 0.71 -25.45 6.67
CA TRP A 156 0.96 -24.26 7.46
C TRP A 156 2.47 -24.05 7.62
N LYS A 157 2.95 -22.86 7.24
CA LYS A 157 4.38 -22.48 7.32
C LYS A 157 4.67 -21.48 8.44
N GLY A 158 3.67 -21.13 9.24
CA GLY A 158 3.85 -20.23 10.38
C GLY A 158 4.18 -20.98 11.66
N VAL A 159 4.31 -20.24 12.76
CA VAL A 159 4.54 -20.78 14.10
C VAL A 159 3.29 -20.56 14.94
N CYS A 160 2.83 -21.60 15.65
CA CYS A 160 1.78 -21.47 16.65
C CYS A 160 2.39 -21.04 17.98
N ARG A 161 1.75 -20.08 18.65
CA ARG A 161 2.16 -19.63 19.99
C ARG A 161 1.34 -20.42 21.01
N THR A 162 2.02 -21.24 21.81
CA THR A 162 1.42 -22.05 22.90
C THR A 162 1.40 -21.29 24.21
#